data_AF-X0RZ72-F1
#
_entry.id   AF-X0RZ72-F1
#
_cell.length_a   1.000
_cell.length_b   1.000
_cell.length_c   1.000
_cell.angle_alpha   90.00
_cell.angle_beta   90.00
_cell.angle_gamma   90.00
#
_symmetry.space_group_name_H-M   'P 1'
#
loop_
_entity.id
_entity.type
_entity.pdbx_description
1 polymer ?
#
loop_
_entity_poly.entity_id
_entity_poly.type
_entity_poly.pdbx_seq_one_letter_code
_entity_poly.pdbx_strand_id
1 'polypeptide(L)'
;QLVAFPVARRAKVTAERRWKSDEPILTASNVFPKPFEDLPGNIDLSNVPLTEEEENRLAWLGLELQPLNRELARLNNVSDLSRDGEIGALVSYVYADSPATAAGVTAGDVLLRLHVEGYPKPMEVIIEKNEYPWGTFPWDRLDEIPEQYFDQIPEPWGSVENTFTRSLTDLGFGKPFTAELVSGGKVIRKEFTVVQSPPHYDSAKRYKSELLGLTGKNLTYEVRRYFQKTPDEPGVIVAKIEPGSKASVAGIKPFEILTHVNGVPVHSADEFEARLTEATKTPETSPTTGPTSAPSTDNGRTLRLSVKRMTTGRVVRIKIR
;
A
#
# COMPACT_ATOMS: atom_id res chain seq x y z
N GLN A 1 45.38 4.33 -14.31
CA GLN A 1 44.34 4.61 -13.30
C GLN A 1 43.13 3.78 -13.66
N LEU A 2 42.56 3.03 -12.71
CA LEU A 2 41.30 2.32 -12.90
C LEU A 2 40.17 3.34 -12.60
N VAL A 3 39.31 3.62 -13.58
CA VAL A 3 38.14 4.49 -13.39
C VAL A 3 36.91 3.60 -13.46
N ALA A 4 35.99 3.75 -12.52
CA ALA A 4 34.71 3.04 -12.53
C ALA A 4 33.58 4.04 -12.27
N PHE A 5 32.44 3.81 -12.91
CA PHE A 5 31.26 4.65 -12.79
C PHE A 5 30.20 3.93 -11.93
N PRO A 6 29.51 4.64 -11.03
CA PRO A 6 28.40 4.08 -10.25
C PRO A 6 27.14 4.03 -11.12
N VAL A 7 27.10 3.10 -12.08
CA VAL A 7 25.89 2.83 -12.86
C VAL A 7 25.07 1.79 -12.09
N ALA A 8 24.27 2.28 -11.14
CA ALA A 8 23.35 1.44 -10.38
C ALA A 8 22.00 1.31 -11.10
N ARG A 9 21.33 0.17 -10.91
CA ARG A 9 19.92 0.04 -11.24
C ARG A 9 19.13 1.01 -10.34
N ARG A 10 18.36 1.95 -10.92
CA ARG A 10 17.48 2.84 -10.14
C ARG A 10 16.53 1.97 -9.30
N ALA A 11 16.60 2.13 -7.99
CA ALA A 11 15.58 1.58 -7.09
C ALA A 11 14.29 2.39 -7.28
N LYS A 12 13.13 1.71 -7.28
CA LYS A 12 11.83 2.40 -7.29
C LYS A 12 11.75 3.31 -6.06
N VAL A 13 11.20 4.51 -6.23
CA VAL A 13 11.14 5.54 -5.15
C VAL A 13 10.38 5.03 -3.90
N THR A 14 9.44 4.10 -4.06
CA THR A 14 8.65 3.50 -2.98
C THR A 14 9.30 2.31 -2.28
N ALA A 15 10.38 1.76 -2.85
CA ALA A 15 11.12 0.70 -2.22
C ALA A 15 12.16 1.31 -1.26
N GLU A 16 11.73 1.85 -0.12
CA GLU A 16 12.58 1.84 1.08
C GLU A 16 12.75 0.37 1.51
N ARG A 17 13.55 -0.38 0.74
CA ARG A 17 13.90 -1.77 1.03
C ARG A 17 14.80 -1.77 2.25
N ARG A 18 14.19 -2.04 3.40
CA ARG A 18 14.85 -2.17 4.72
C ARG A 18 16.07 -3.10 4.79
N TRP A 19 16.33 -3.91 3.77
CA TRP A 19 17.41 -4.91 3.78
C TRP A 19 17.99 -5.21 2.37
N LYS A 20 18.29 -4.20 1.55
CA LYS A 20 19.27 -4.38 0.47
C LYS A 20 20.41 -3.39 0.68
N SER A 21 21.65 -3.85 0.55
CA SER A 21 22.78 -2.95 0.44
C SER A 21 22.57 -2.12 -0.84
N ASP A 22 22.36 -0.82 -0.68
CA ASP A 22 22.47 0.16 -1.77
C ASP A 22 23.95 0.37 -2.16
N GLU A 23 24.75 -0.71 -2.17
CA GLU A 23 26.12 -0.60 -2.66
C GLU A 23 26.05 -0.37 -4.17
N PRO A 24 26.53 0.78 -4.67
CA PRO A 24 26.50 1.06 -6.09
C PRO A 24 27.34 0.03 -6.81
N ILE A 25 26.73 -0.72 -7.72
CA ILE A 25 27.46 -1.63 -8.60
C ILE A 25 28.36 -0.77 -9.48
N LEU A 26 29.67 -0.90 -9.28
CA LEU A 26 30.67 -0.15 -10.04
C LEU A 26 30.85 -0.81 -11.41
N THR A 27 30.63 -0.04 -12.46
CA THR A 27 30.85 -0.45 -13.85
C THR A 27 32.20 0.09 -14.31
N ALA A 28 33.09 -0.80 -14.76
CA ALA A 28 34.43 -0.42 -15.18
C ALA A 28 34.39 0.55 -16.38
N SER A 29 35.29 1.55 -16.44
CA SER A 29 35.25 2.56 -17.50
C SER A 29 35.47 1.99 -18.92
N ASN A 30 36.08 0.81 -19.03
CA ASN A 30 36.41 0.18 -20.30
C ASN A 30 35.21 -0.47 -21.03
N VAL A 31 34.05 -0.62 -20.38
CA VAL A 31 32.83 -1.12 -21.06
C VAL A 31 32.03 -0.02 -21.75
N PHE A 32 32.31 1.25 -21.47
CA PHE A 32 31.59 2.39 -22.03
C PHE A 32 31.93 2.78 -23.49
N PRO A 33 33.17 2.67 -24.00
CA PRO A 33 33.53 3.18 -25.33
C PRO A 33 32.63 2.61 -26.45
N LYS A 34 32.40 1.29 -26.45
CA LYS A 34 31.62 0.60 -27.49
C LYS A 34 30.15 1.05 -27.55
N PRO A 35 29.38 1.08 -26.44
CA PRO A 35 28.02 1.63 -26.45
C PRO A 35 27.94 3.11 -26.86
N PHE A 36 28.97 3.92 -26.55
CA PHE A 36 28.98 5.33 -26.89
C PHE A 36 29.33 5.62 -28.36
N GLU A 37 29.96 4.68 -29.08
CA GLU A 37 30.22 4.79 -30.52
C GLU A 37 28.93 4.78 -31.37
N ASP A 38 27.89 4.09 -30.90
CA ASP A 38 26.54 4.07 -31.50
C ASP A 38 25.49 4.28 -30.41
N LEU A 39 25.42 5.49 -29.89
CA LEU A 39 24.41 5.88 -28.90
C LEU A 39 22.99 5.52 -29.35
N PRO A 40 22.50 5.89 -30.56
CA PRO A 40 21.14 5.59 -30.97
C PRO A 40 20.79 4.10 -31.00
N GLY A 41 21.74 3.22 -31.34
CA GLY A 41 21.54 1.76 -31.32
C GLY A 41 21.71 1.10 -29.95
N ASN A 42 22.32 1.80 -28.98
CA ASN A 42 22.63 1.27 -27.64
C ASN A 42 21.86 1.97 -26.50
N ILE A 43 20.99 2.93 -26.82
CA ILE A 43 20.07 3.56 -25.86
C ILE A 43 18.67 2.99 -26.01
N ASP A 44 18.06 2.68 -24.87
CA ASP A 44 16.62 2.47 -24.82
C ASP A 44 15.95 3.80 -24.49
N LEU A 45 15.35 4.45 -25.50
CA LEU A 45 14.62 5.71 -25.32
C LEU A 45 13.39 5.57 -24.43
N SER A 46 12.93 4.34 -24.16
CA SER A 46 11.85 4.07 -23.20
C SER A 46 12.33 3.97 -21.76
N ASN A 47 13.64 3.90 -21.53
CA ASN A 47 14.27 3.89 -20.21
C ASN A 47 14.39 5.32 -19.62
N VAL A 48 13.26 6.02 -19.56
CA VAL A 48 13.15 7.36 -18.95
C VAL A 48 12.69 7.19 -17.50
N PRO A 49 13.34 7.89 -16.53
CA PRO A 49 12.85 7.93 -15.16
C PRO A 49 11.40 8.39 -15.10
N LEU A 50 10.51 7.49 -14.71
CA LEU A 50 9.12 7.81 -14.43
C LEU A 50 9.02 8.64 -13.14
N THR A 51 7.96 9.44 -13.04
CA THR A 51 7.58 10.11 -11.79
C THR A 51 7.22 9.07 -10.71
N GLU A 52 7.27 9.46 -9.42
CA GLU A 52 6.89 8.54 -8.31
C GLU A 52 5.46 7.99 -8.51
N GLU A 53 4.53 8.85 -8.96
CA GLU A 53 3.16 8.44 -9.28
C GLU A 53 3.10 7.41 -10.41
N GLU A 54 3.87 7.62 -11.48
CA GLU A 54 3.91 6.72 -12.62
C GLU A 54 4.61 5.38 -12.32
N GLU A 55 5.67 5.39 -11.51
CA GLU A 55 6.37 4.19 -11.03
C GLU A 55 5.50 3.31 -10.13
N ASN A 56 4.61 3.96 -9.38
CA ASN A 56 3.69 3.29 -8.49
C ASN A 56 2.41 2.83 -9.19
N ARG A 57 2.21 3.10 -10.48
CA ARG A 57 1.05 2.54 -11.18
C ARG A 57 1.14 1.02 -11.16
N LEU A 58 0.03 0.42 -10.73
CA LEU A 58 -0.12 -1.02 -10.66
C LEU A 58 -1.34 -1.39 -11.49
N ALA A 59 -1.24 -2.47 -12.25
CA ALA A 59 -2.41 -3.08 -12.86
C ALA A 59 -3.14 -3.96 -11.84
N TRP A 60 -4.45 -4.06 -11.99
CA TRP A 60 -5.26 -4.88 -11.10
C TRP A 60 -6.48 -5.47 -11.82
N LEU A 61 -7.07 -6.49 -11.20
CA LEU A 61 -8.40 -7.00 -11.55
C LEU A 61 -9.44 -6.70 -10.46
N GLY A 62 -9.02 -6.15 -9.31
CA GLY A 62 -9.84 -6.06 -8.11
C GLY A 62 -10.11 -7.41 -7.45
N LEU A 63 -9.07 -8.24 -7.37
CA LEU A 63 -9.08 -9.52 -6.68
C LEU A 63 -8.11 -9.47 -5.50
N GLU A 64 -8.53 -10.01 -4.36
CA GLU A 64 -7.59 -10.53 -3.36
C GLU A 64 -7.37 -12.00 -3.62
N LEU A 65 -6.10 -12.39 -3.67
CA LEU A 65 -5.67 -13.71 -4.04
C LEU A 65 -4.92 -14.34 -2.87
N GLN A 66 -5.33 -15.55 -2.50
CA GLN A 66 -4.61 -16.38 -1.56
C GLN A 66 -3.79 -17.41 -2.33
N PRO A 67 -2.51 -17.63 -1.99
CA PRO A 67 -1.71 -18.68 -2.62
C PRO A 67 -2.38 -20.04 -2.40
N LEU A 68 -2.44 -20.84 -3.46
CA LEU A 68 -2.85 -22.23 -3.30
C LEU A 68 -1.80 -23.01 -2.51
N ASN A 69 -2.29 -24.04 -1.84
CA ASN A 69 -1.47 -25.10 -1.30
C ASN A 69 -2.13 -26.43 -1.68
N ARG A 70 -1.45 -27.53 -1.38
CA ARG A 70 -1.95 -28.87 -1.73
C ARG A 70 -3.32 -29.20 -1.16
N GLU A 71 -3.63 -28.70 0.02
CA GLU A 71 -4.92 -28.92 0.67
C GLU A 71 -6.04 -28.11 -0.01
N LEU A 72 -5.81 -26.82 -0.24
CA LEU A 72 -6.72 -25.94 -0.98
C LEU A 72 -6.95 -26.42 -2.41
N ALA A 73 -5.92 -26.91 -3.09
CA ALA A 73 -6.03 -27.45 -4.43
C ALA A 73 -6.95 -28.68 -4.48
N ARG A 74 -6.84 -29.57 -3.49
CA ARG A 74 -7.73 -30.74 -3.37
C ARG A 74 -9.16 -30.35 -3.01
N LEU A 75 -9.34 -29.49 -2.02
CA LEU A 75 -10.66 -29.03 -1.57
C LEU A 75 -11.44 -28.35 -2.70
N ASN A 76 -10.74 -27.61 -3.57
CA ASN A 76 -11.35 -26.94 -4.72
C ASN A 76 -11.38 -27.81 -6.00
N ASN A 77 -10.97 -29.08 -5.93
CA ASN A 77 -10.89 -30.01 -7.07
C ASN A 77 -10.05 -29.49 -8.25
N VAL A 78 -8.92 -28.85 -7.95
CA VAL A 78 -8.00 -28.27 -8.94
C VAL A 78 -6.59 -28.86 -8.89
N SER A 79 -6.35 -29.93 -8.13
CA SER A 79 -5.01 -30.56 -8.00
C SER A 79 -4.32 -30.79 -9.35
N ASP A 80 -4.99 -31.42 -10.31
CA ASP A 80 -4.39 -31.74 -11.61
C ASP A 80 -4.10 -30.48 -12.44
N LEU A 81 -4.94 -29.46 -12.31
CA LEU A 81 -4.84 -28.21 -13.06
C LEU A 81 -3.80 -27.24 -12.47
N SER A 82 -3.56 -27.35 -11.17
CA SER A 82 -2.72 -26.45 -10.36
C SER A 82 -1.34 -27.05 -10.00
N ARG A 83 -1.02 -28.25 -10.51
CA ARG A 83 0.14 -29.03 -10.07
C ARG A 83 0.17 -29.17 -8.54
N ASP A 84 -0.91 -29.69 -7.97
CA ASP A 84 -1.07 -29.86 -6.52
C ASP A 84 -0.93 -28.54 -5.72
N GLY A 85 -1.34 -27.41 -6.33
CA GLY A 85 -1.30 -26.09 -5.72
C GLY A 85 0.03 -25.34 -5.86
N GLU A 86 0.96 -25.82 -6.69
CA GLU A 86 2.18 -25.06 -7.04
C GLU A 86 1.88 -23.80 -7.88
N ILE A 87 0.77 -23.81 -8.62
CA ILE A 87 0.29 -22.65 -9.37
C ILE A 87 -1.16 -22.37 -9.05
N GLY A 88 -1.56 -21.17 -9.41
CA GLY A 88 -2.90 -20.64 -9.21
C GLY A 88 -3.08 -20.02 -7.83
N ALA A 89 -4.16 -19.27 -7.72
CA ALA A 89 -4.54 -18.60 -6.51
C ALA A 89 -6.05 -18.69 -6.29
N LEU A 90 -6.44 -18.91 -5.04
CA LEU A 90 -7.83 -18.86 -4.64
C LEU A 90 -8.25 -17.40 -4.51
N VAL A 91 -9.37 -17.03 -5.12
CA VAL A 91 -9.98 -15.72 -4.95
C VAL A 91 -10.61 -15.66 -3.57
N SER A 92 -10.00 -14.91 -2.66
CA SER A 92 -10.51 -14.71 -1.30
C SER A 92 -11.51 -13.57 -1.21
N TYR A 93 -11.39 -12.57 -2.09
CA TYR A 93 -12.27 -11.42 -2.13
C TYR A 93 -12.29 -10.77 -3.52
N VAL A 94 -13.43 -10.18 -3.86
CA VAL A 94 -13.62 -9.42 -5.11
C VAL A 94 -14.08 -8.02 -4.74
N TYR A 95 -13.32 -7.02 -5.19
CA TYR A 95 -13.64 -5.62 -4.93
C TYR A 95 -14.84 -5.16 -5.77
N ALA A 96 -15.72 -4.35 -5.17
CA ALA A 96 -16.79 -3.68 -5.90
C ALA A 96 -16.21 -2.78 -7.00
N ASP A 97 -16.99 -2.55 -8.05
CA ASP A 97 -16.63 -1.69 -9.19
C ASP A 97 -15.30 -2.06 -9.89
N SER A 98 -14.91 -3.33 -9.77
CA SER A 98 -13.69 -3.85 -10.37
C SER A 98 -13.95 -4.61 -11.68
N PRO A 99 -12.91 -4.81 -12.53
CA PRO A 99 -13.01 -5.67 -13.69
C PRO A 99 -13.47 -7.09 -13.36
N ALA A 100 -13.01 -7.65 -12.24
CA ALA A 100 -13.41 -8.97 -11.78
C ALA A 100 -14.91 -9.05 -11.45
N THR A 101 -15.44 -8.05 -10.75
CA THR A 101 -16.89 -7.96 -10.47
C THR A 101 -17.69 -7.83 -11.76
N ALA A 102 -17.27 -6.97 -12.69
CA ALA A 102 -17.94 -6.80 -13.97
C ALA A 102 -17.93 -8.09 -14.81
N ALA A 103 -16.87 -8.88 -14.72
CA ALA A 103 -16.76 -10.18 -15.37
C ALA A 103 -17.49 -11.31 -14.62
N GLY A 104 -18.06 -11.05 -13.43
CA GLY A 104 -18.76 -12.05 -12.62
C GLY A 104 -17.82 -13.11 -12.03
N VAL A 105 -16.61 -12.72 -11.63
CA VAL A 105 -15.73 -13.54 -10.78
C VAL A 105 -16.24 -13.47 -9.35
N THR A 106 -16.18 -14.58 -8.62
CA THR A 106 -16.69 -14.68 -7.25
C THR A 106 -15.63 -15.22 -6.30
N ALA A 107 -15.77 -14.92 -5.00
CA ALA A 107 -14.93 -15.53 -3.98
C ALA A 107 -15.12 -17.05 -3.98
N GLY A 108 -14.01 -17.79 -3.91
CA GLY A 108 -13.97 -19.24 -4.07
C GLY A 108 -13.54 -19.70 -5.47
N ASP A 109 -13.55 -18.82 -6.48
CA ASP A 109 -12.97 -19.14 -7.78
C ASP A 109 -11.45 -19.31 -7.66
N VAL A 110 -10.86 -20.17 -8.49
CA VAL A 110 -9.40 -20.36 -8.55
C VAL A 110 -8.87 -19.80 -9.86
N LEU A 111 -8.03 -18.77 -9.80
CA LEU A 111 -7.35 -18.22 -10.97
C LEU A 111 -6.07 -19.02 -11.24
N LEU A 112 -5.94 -19.61 -12.42
CA LEU A 112 -4.80 -20.49 -12.77
C LEU A 112 -3.80 -19.82 -13.70
N ARG A 113 -4.27 -19.25 -14.81
CA ARG A 113 -3.42 -18.82 -15.93
C ARG A 113 -3.98 -17.60 -16.66
N LEU A 114 -3.09 -16.86 -17.31
CA LEU A 114 -3.42 -15.78 -18.23
C LEU A 114 -2.98 -16.15 -19.65
N HIS A 115 -3.91 -16.08 -20.59
CA HIS A 115 -3.67 -16.26 -22.01
C HIS A 115 -3.62 -14.88 -22.65
N VAL A 116 -2.48 -14.55 -23.25
CA VAL A 116 -2.23 -13.24 -23.89
C VAL A 116 -1.93 -13.48 -25.36
N GLU A 117 -2.53 -12.70 -26.24
CA GLU A 117 -2.25 -12.80 -27.67
C GLU A 117 -0.77 -12.53 -27.96
N GLY A 118 -0.16 -13.36 -28.80
CA GLY A 118 1.27 -13.29 -29.12
C GLY A 118 2.19 -14.06 -28.16
N TYR A 119 1.68 -14.54 -27.02
CA TYR A 119 2.46 -15.39 -26.11
C TYR A 119 2.19 -16.88 -26.42
N PRO A 120 3.22 -17.67 -26.74
CA PRO A 120 3.04 -19.08 -27.13
C PRO A 120 2.64 -19.99 -25.96
N LYS A 121 2.90 -19.56 -24.72
CA LYS A 121 2.51 -20.26 -23.50
C LYS A 121 1.72 -19.31 -22.60
N PRO A 122 0.66 -19.82 -21.94
CA PRO A 122 -0.05 -19.03 -20.94
C PRO A 122 0.86 -18.72 -19.76
N MET A 123 0.69 -17.54 -19.19
CA MET A 123 1.39 -17.13 -17.97
C MET A 123 0.71 -17.80 -16.78
N GLU A 124 1.48 -18.53 -15.97
CA GLU A 124 0.98 -19.16 -14.75
C GLU A 124 0.83 -18.11 -13.64
N VAL A 125 -0.28 -18.14 -12.92
CA VAL A 125 -0.48 -17.26 -11.76
C VAL A 125 0.22 -17.88 -10.57
N ILE A 126 1.20 -17.18 -10.01
CA ILE A 126 1.94 -17.62 -8.83
C ILE A 126 1.86 -16.50 -7.81
N ILE A 127 1.35 -16.81 -6.62
CA ILE A 127 1.30 -15.88 -5.50
C ILE A 127 2.30 -16.35 -4.47
N GLU A 128 3.25 -15.48 -4.14
CA GLU A 128 4.22 -15.77 -3.09
C GLU A 128 3.54 -15.75 -1.72
N LYS A 129 3.99 -16.62 -0.83
CA LYS A 129 3.59 -16.55 0.57
C LYS A 129 4.32 -15.37 1.21
N ASN A 130 3.57 -14.38 1.68
CA ASN A 130 4.10 -13.33 2.56
C ASN A 130 4.32 -13.92 3.97
N GLU A 131 5.30 -14.79 4.13
CA GLU A 131 5.79 -15.25 5.43
C GLU A 131 6.99 -14.38 5.81
N TYR A 132 6.84 -13.56 6.86
CA TYR A 132 7.98 -12.86 7.42
C TYR A 132 8.98 -13.88 7.99
N PRO A 133 10.30 -13.67 7.82
CA PRO A 133 11.32 -14.60 8.30
C PRO A 133 11.23 -14.94 9.80
N TRP A 134 10.59 -14.07 10.58
CA TRP A 134 10.46 -14.14 12.03
C TRP A 134 9.07 -14.63 12.49
N GLY A 135 8.22 -15.07 11.57
CA GLY A 135 6.83 -15.44 11.85
C GLY A 135 5.88 -14.24 11.87
N THR A 136 4.69 -14.43 12.43
CA THR A 136 3.64 -13.39 12.47
C THR A 136 4.05 -12.24 13.40
N PHE A 137 3.93 -11.01 12.90
CA PHE A 137 4.19 -9.82 13.71
C PHE A 137 3.22 -9.75 14.92
N PRO A 138 3.71 -9.49 16.15
CA PRO A 138 2.88 -9.50 17.36
C PRO A 138 2.05 -8.21 17.49
N TRP A 139 0.99 -8.11 16.68
CA TRP A 139 0.09 -6.95 16.63
C TRP A 139 -0.60 -6.65 17.96
N ASP A 140 -0.77 -7.64 18.81
CA ASP A 140 -1.32 -7.55 20.16
C ASP A 140 -0.41 -6.76 21.13
N ARG A 141 0.90 -6.72 20.86
CA ARG A 141 1.90 -6.03 21.68
C ARG A 141 2.45 -4.75 21.04
N LEU A 142 1.70 -4.16 20.09
CA LEU A 142 2.08 -2.92 19.41
C LEU A 142 2.43 -1.78 20.39
N ASP A 143 1.76 -1.71 21.53
CA ASP A 143 1.99 -0.66 22.53
C ASP A 143 3.33 -0.80 23.28
N GLU A 144 3.88 -2.02 23.34
CA GLU A 144 5.18 -2.34 23.95
C GLU A 144 6.36 -2.00 23.03
N ILE A 145 6.10 -1.79 21.73
CA ILE A 145 7.15 -1.54 20.74
C ILE A 145 7.73 -0.13 20.95
N PRO A 146 9.05 -0.02 21.20
CA PRO A 146 9.71 1.28 21.31
C PRO A 146 9.62 2.09 20.01
N GLU A 147 9.56 3.41 20.13
CA GLU A 147 9.33 4.31 18.99
C GLU A 147 10.40 4.23 17.90
N GLN A 148 11.64 3.86 18.24
CA GLN A 148 12.70 3.65 17.25
C GLN A 148 12.47 2.44 16.33
N TYR A 149 11.51 1.58 16.67
CA TYR A 149 11.08 0.42 15.88
C TYR A 149 9.67 0.57 15.29
N PHE A 150 9.04 1.75 15.45
CA PHE A 150 8.12 2.24 14.42
C PHE A 150 8.93 2.35 13.12
N ASP A 151 8.45 2.82 11.99
CA ASP A 151 9.10 2.47 10.73
C ASP A 151 9.11 0.93 10.55
N GLN A 152 9.98 0.13 11.19
CA GLN A 152 10.18 -1.33 11.02
C GLN A 152 8.91 -2.21 11.09
N ILE A 153 7.84 -1.70 11.67
CA ILE A 153 6.52 -2.36 11.72
C ILE A 153 6.02 -2.63 10.29
N PRO A 154 5.69 -3.89 9.96
CA PRO A 154 5.12 -4.21 8.67
C PRO A 154 3.69 -3.69 8.55
N GLU A 155 3.17 -3.60 7.34
CA GLU A 155 1.74 -3.35 7.14
C GLU A 155 0.91 -4.51 7.71
N PRO A 156 -0.23 -4.22 8.35
CA PRO A 156 -1.09 -5.26 8.91
C PRO A 156 -1.96 -5.96 7.85
N TRP A 157 -2.11 -5.36 6.66
CA TRP A 157 -2.75 -5.95 5.49
C TRP A 157 -1.72 -6.52 4.52
N GLY A 158 -2.16 -7.37 3.58
CA GLY A 158 -1.30 -7.91 2.54
C GLY A 158 -0.95 -6.87 1.48
N SER A 159 0.27 -6.93 0.94
CA SER A 159 0.65 -6.06 -0.17
C SER A 159 -0.21 -6.32 -1.41
N VAL A 160 -0.73 -5.24 -2.00
CA VAL A 160 -1.43 -5.30 -3.29
C VAL A 160 -0.47 -5.55 -4.44
N GLU A 161 0.81 -5.23 -4.25
CA GLU A 161 1.86 -5.55 -5.19
C GLU A 161 2.33 -6.99 -4.98
N ASN A 162 2.04 -7.83 -5.96
CA ASN A 162 2.53 -9.21 -6.03
C ASN A 162 2.93 -9.56 -7.47
N THR A 163 3.46 -10.77 -7.65
CA THR A 163 3.89 -11.27 -8.97
C THR A 163 2.78 -11.21 -10.02
N PHE A 164 1.53 -11.43 -9.63
CA PHE A 164 0.38 -11.36 -10.53
C PHE A 164 0.10 -9.91 -10.99
N THR A 165 -0.07 -8.97 -10.06
CA THR A 165 -0.32 -7.56 -10.41
C THR A 165 0.86 -6.93 -11.15
N ARG A 166 2.09 -7.34 -10.83
CA ARG A 166 3.29 -6.91 -11.57
C ARG A 166 3.33 -7.47 -12.98
N SER A 167 3.03 -8.75 -13.16
CA SER A 167 2.90 -9.35 -14.50
C SER A 167 1.87 -8.61 -15.34
N LEU A 168 0.70 -8.27 -14.78
CA LEU A 168 -0.30 -7.45 -15.47
C LEU A 168 0.21 -6.05 -15.80
N THR A 169 0.98 -5.44 -14.91
CA THR A 169 1.54 -4.09 -15.13
C THR A 169 2.53 -4.12 -16.29
N ASP A 170 3.38 -5.15 -16.32
CA ASP A 170 4.41 -5.34 -17.34
C ASP A 170 3.81 -5.70 -18.72
N LEU A 171 2.65 -6.37 -18.76
CA LEU A 171 1.89 -6.55 -19.99
C LEU A 171 1.46 -5.21 -20.62
N GLY A 172 1.21 -4.21 -19.78
CA GLY A 172 0.83 -2.87 -20.18
C GLY A 172 -0.68 -2.63 -20.19
N PHE A 173 -1.07 -1.42 -19.78
CA PHE A 173 -2.47 -1.00 -19.70
C PHE A 173 -3.15 -1.02 -21.08
N GLY A 174 -4.43 -1.41 -21.12
CA GLY A 174 -5.22 -1.52 -22.33
C GLY A 174 -5.02 -2.83 -23.12
N LYS A 175 -4.09 -3.69 -22.71
CA LYS A 175 -3.91 -5.00 -23.37
C LYS A 175 -5.05 -5.96 -22.99
N PRO A 176 -5.67 -6.64 -23.98
CA PRO A 176 -6.62 -7.70 -23.69
C PRO A 176 -5.89 -8.98 -23.27
N PHE A 177 -6.51 -9.75 -22.39
CA PHE A 177 -6.07 -11.09 -22.03
C PHE A 177 -7.27 -11.94 -21.60
N THR A 178 -7.11 -13.26 -21.66
CA THR A 178 -8.11 -14.21 -21.16
C THR A 178 -7.59 -14.87 -19.89
N ALA A 179 -8.31 -14.72 -18.78
CA ALA A 179 -8.01 -15.43 -17.55
C ALA A 179 -8.69 -16.80 -17.57
N GLU A 180 -7.93 -17.84 -17.22
CA GLU A 180 -8.41 -19.19 -16.97
C GLU A 180 -8.68 -19.36 -15.48
N LEU A 181 -9.95 -19.54 -15.13
CA LEU A 181 -10.39 -19.76 -13.75
C LEU A 181 -11.06 -21.12 -13.61
N VAL A 182 -11.16 -21.60 -12.37
CA VAL A 182 -12.03 -22.72 -12.00
C VAL A 182 -13.11 -22.19 -11.07
N SER A 183 -14.37 -22.38 -11.45
CA SER A 183 -15.53 -22.00 -10.65
C SER A 183 -16.43 -23.23 -10.49
N GLY A 184 -16.74 -23.60 -9.24
CA GLY A 184 -17.53 -24.80 -8.94
C GLY A 184 -16.94 -26.10 -9.55
N GLY A 185 -15.61 -26.20 -9.63
CA GLY A 185 -14.90 -27.34 -10.20
C GLY A 185 -14.85 -27.39 -11.74
N LYS A 186 -15.38 -26.38 -12.43
CA LYS A 186 -15.34 -26.29 -13.90
C LYS A 186 -14.40 -25.20 -14.36
N VAL A 187 -13.57 -25.51 -15.36
CA VAL A 187 -12.71 -24.51 -16.01
C VAL A 187 -13.58 -23.55 -16.81
N ILE A 188 -13.42 -22.27 -16.55
CA ILE A 188 -14.06 -21.16 -17.26
C ILE A 188 -12.98 -20.20 -17.76
N ARG A 189 -13.27 -19.52 -18.87
CA ARG A 189 -12.42 -18.48 -19.42
C ARG A 189 -13.18 -17.17 -19.44
N LYS A 190 -12.55 -16.11 -18.94
CA LYS A 190 -13.12 -14.76 -18.91
C LYS A 190 -12.14 -13.79 -19.54
N GLU A 191 -12.64 -12.93 -20.41
CA GLU A 191 -11.86 -11.91 -21.08
C GLU A 191 -11.75 -10.67 -20.20
N PHE A 192 -10.56 -10.09 -20.16
CA PHE A 192 -10.23 -8.91 -19.39
C PHE A 192 -9.38 -7.96 -20.23
N THR A 193 -9.35 -6.71 -19.81
CA THR A 193 -8.38 -5.73 -20.27
C THR A 193 -7.57 -5.27 -19.07
N VAL A 194 -6.25 -5.15 -19.24
CA VAL A 194 -5.38 -4.63 -18.18
C VAL A 194 -5.76 -3.19 -17.90
N VAL A 195 -6.23 -2.91 -16.68
CA VAL A 195 -6.56 -1.56 -16.22
C VAL A 195 -5.69 -1.15 -15.04
N GLN A 196 -5.48 0.15 -14.90
CA GLN A 196 -4.78 0.71 -13.76
C GLN A 196 -5.61 0.55 -12.48
N SER A 197 -4.93 0.25 -11.38
CA SER A 197 -5.53 0.20 -10.05
C SER A 197 -5.94 1.60 -9.58
N PRO A 198 -6.99 1.71 -8.76
CA PRO A 198 -7.16 2.85 -7.89
C PRO A 198 -5.89 3.09 -7.05
N PRO A 199 -5.76 4.28 -6.44
CA PRO A 199 -4.71 4.52 -5.46
C PRO A 199 -4.70 3.43 -4.38
N HIS A 200 -3.50 2.89 -4.12
CA HIS A 200 -3.21 1.91 -3.08
C HIS A 200 -2.18 2.51 -2.13
N TYR A 201 -1.87 1.85 -1.03
CA TYR A 201 -1.21 2.42 0.13
C TYR A 201 0.12 3.09 -0.21
N ASP A 202 0.90 2.49 -1.11
CA ASP A 202 2.19 3.04 -1.55
C ASP A 202 2.05 4.23 -2.50
N SER A 203 1.01 4.26 -3.34
CA SER A 203 0.70 5.41 -4.21
C SER A 203 -0.23 6.45 -3.58
N ALA A 204 -0.72 6.19 -2.36
CA ALA A 204 -1.70 7.04 -1.71
C ALA A 204 -1.11 8.42 -1.42
N LYS A 205 -1.90 9.46 -1.72
CA LYS A 205 -1.54 10.84 -1.37
C LYS A 205 -1.25 10.92 0.13
N ARG A 206 -0.12 11.56 0.46
CA ARG A 206 0.40 11.69 1.82
C ARG A 206 0.59 13.15 2.20
N TYR A 207 0.41 13.45 3.47
CA TYR A 207 0.76 14.73 4.08
C TYR A 207 1.67 14.49 5.28
N LYS A 208 2.84 15.13 5.28
CA LYS A 208 3.78 15.13 6.40
C LYS A 208 3.52 16.35 7.27
N SER A 209 3.06 16.11 8.50
CA SER A 209 2.86 17.17 9.48
C SER A 209 4.12 17.38 10.30
N GLU A 210 4.87 18.44 10.02
CA GLU A 210 6.00 18.85 10.88
C GLU A 210 5.51 19.29 12.28
N LEU A 211 4.30 19.83 12.37
CA LEU A 211 3.68 20.25 13.63
C LEU A 211 3.51 19.09 14.62
N LEU A 212 3.06 17.94 14.11
CA LEU A 212 2.78 16.76 14.93
C LEU A 212 3.93 15.74 14.89
N GLY A 213 4.80 15.80 13.88
CA GLY A 213 5.80 14.78 13.56
C GLY A 213 5.18 13.45 13.17
N LEU A 214 4.17 13.48 12.29
CA LEU A 214 3.55 12.28 11.72
C LEU A 214 3.26 12.46 10.23
N THR A 215 3.17 11.35 9.50
CA THR A 215 2.70 11.32 8.10
C THR A 215 1.36 10.62 8.02
N GLY A 216 0.35 11.32 7.51
CA GLY A 216 -0.97 10.76 7.20
C GLY A 216 -1.10 10.45 5.72
N LYS A 217 -1.69 9.30 5.36
CA LYS A 217 -2.04 8.91 3.99
C LYS A 217 -3.56 8.81 3.83
N ASN A 218 -4.06 9.01 2.61
CA ASN A 218 -5.45 8.71 2.27
C ASN A 218 -5.78 7.24 2.54
N LEU A 219 -7.02 6.97 2.96
CA LEU A 219 -7.54 5.60 3.05
C LEU A 219 -7.85 5.05 1.65
N THR A 220 -7.13 4.00 1.26
CA THR A 220 -7.26 3.28 0.00
C THR A 220 -8.16 2.06 0.12
N TYR A 221 -8.47 1.40 -0.99
CA TYR A 221 -9.46 0.32 -1.04
C TYR A 221 -9.09 -0.87 -0.14
N GLU A 222 -7.81 -1.25 -0.12
CA GLU A 222 -7.26 -2.35 0.68
C GLU A 222 -7.17 -1.99 2.16
N VAL A 223 -6.82 -0.74 2.49
CA VAL A 223 -6.80 -0.26 3.87
C VAL A 223 -8.23 -0.23 4.42
N ARG A 224 -9.19 0.27 3.64
CA ARG A 224 -10.61 0.24 4.03
C ARG A 224 -11.11 -1.19 4.19
N ARG A 225 -10.74 -2.10 3.30
CA ARG A 225 -11.11 -3.52 3.40
C ARG A 225 -10.57 -4.16 4.67
N TYR A 226 -9.33 -3.86 5.05
CA TYR A 226 -8.71 -4.36 6.27
C TYR A 226 -9.43 -3.88 7.53
N PHE A 227 -9.70 -2.57 7.62
CA PHE A 227 -10.40 -1.96 8.74
C PHE A 227 -11.93 -2.03 8.65
N GLN A 228 -12.47 -2.75 7.66
CA GLN A 228 -13.91 -2.91 7.40
C GLN A 228 -14.65 -1.56 7.30
N LYS A 229 -14.07 -0.60 6.59
CA LYS A 229 -14.62 0.75 6.42
C LYS A 229 -15.40 0.89 5.13
N THR A 230 -16.49 1.65 5.17
CA THR A 230 -17.20 2.05 3.95
C THR A 230 -16.46 3.21 3.26
N PRO A 231 -16.73 3.52 1.98
CA PRO A 231 -16.09 4.62 1.26
C PRO A 231 -16.28 6.00 1.92
N ASP A 232 -17.45 6.25 2.50
CA ASP A 232 -17.82 7.56 3.07
C ASP A 232 -17.27 7.79 4.48
N GLU A 233 -16.79 6.74 5.14
CA GLU A 233 -16.25 6.92 6.49
C GLU A 233 -14.96 7.76 6.48
N PRO A 234 -14.85 8.76 7.38
CA PRO A 234 -13.67 9.61 7.47
C PRO A 234 -12.46 8.82 7.94
N GLY A 235 -11.30 9.28 7.51
CA GLY A 235 -10.02 8.81 8.02
C GLY A 235 -8.85 9.16 7.13
N VAL A 236 -7.71 9.37 7.77
CA VAL A 236 -6.37 9.24 7.19
C VAL A 236 -5.59 8.21 8.00
N ILE A 237 -4.87 7.31 7.34
CA ILE A 237 -4.05 6.30 8.01
C ILE A 237 -2.70 6.91 8.40
N VAL A 238 -2.27 6.70 9.64
CA VAL A 238 -0.97 7.15 10.13
C VAL A 238 0.11 6.21 9.58
N ALA A 239 0.86 6.67 8.57
CA ALA A 239 1.86 5.87 7.89
C ALA A 239 3.23 5.88 8.60
N LYS A 240 3.59 7.03 9.19
CA LYS A 240 4.86 7.22 9.88
C LYS A 240 4.71 8.16 11.07
N ILE A 241 5.50 7.93 12.10
CA ILE A 241 5.61 8.78 13.29
C ILE A 241 7.09 9.02 13.54
N GLU A 242 7.48 10.29 13.63
CA GLU A 242 8.86 10.67 13.93
C GLU A 242 9.14 10.43 15.42
N PRO A 243 10.26 9.79 15.80
CA PRO A 243 10.65 9.59 17.19
C PRO A 243 10.74 10.93 17.97
N GLY A 244 10.27 10.95 19.21
CA GLY A 244 10.25 12.15 20.06
C GLY A 244 9.27 13.24 19.63
N SER A 245 8.47 13.00 18.58
CA SER A 245 7.47 13.95 18.11
C SER A 245 6.28 14.12 19.06
N LYS A 246 5.49 15.18 18.85
CA LYS A 246 4.26 15.42 19.63
C LYS A 246 3.25 14.28 19.49
N ALA A 247 3.17 13.68 18.29
CA ALA A 247 2.34 12.50 18.03
C ALA A 247 2.84 11.28 18.81
N SER A 248 4.16 11.04 18.82
CA SER A 248 4.76 9.93 19.57
C SER A 248 4.53 10.08 21.08
N VAL A 249 4.79 11.27 21.64
CA VAL A 249 4.59 11.58 23.06
C VAL A 249 3.11 11.44 23.46
N ALA A 250 2.19 11.77 22.56
CA ALA A 250 0.76 11.58 22.77
C ALA A 250 0.30 10.12 22.59
N GLY A 251 1.24 9.22 22.29
CA GLY A 251 1.07 7.79 22.17
C GLY A 251 0.37 7.36 20.88
N ILE A 252 0.29 8.19 19.85
CA ILE A 252 -0.21 7.77 18.53
C ILE A 252 0.75 6.69 18.00
N LYS A 253 0.20 5.66 17.37
CA LYS A 253 0.98 4.55 16.80
C LYS A 253 0.81 4.47 15.27
N PRO A 254 1.80 3.92 14.54
CA PRO A 254 1.64 3.62 13.12
C PRO A 254 0.42 2.73 12.88
N PHE A 255 -0.20 2.89 11.71
CA PHE A 255 -1.39 2.18 11.26
C PHE A 255 -2.66 2.43 12.08
N GLU A 256 -2.68 3.46 12.92
CA GLU A 256 -3.94 4.00 13.47
C GLU A 256 -4.61 4.95 12.47
N ILE A 257 -5.93 5.06 12.50
CA ILE A 257 -6.71 5.94 11.63
C ILE A 257 -7.09 7.21 12.39
N LEU A 258 -6.67 8.36 11.88
CA LEU A 258 -7.12 9.66 12.36
C LEU A 258 -8.39 10.05 11.62
N THR A 259 -9.50 10.12 12.37
CA THR A 259 -10.84 10.35 11.80
C THR A 259 -11.31 11.79 11.92
N HIS A 260 -10.88 12.51 12.96
CA HIS A 260 -11.30 13.88 13.21
C HIS A 260 -10.17 14.73 13.78
N VAL A 261 -10.19 16.01 13.45
CA VAL A 261 -9.36 17.07 14.04
C VAL A 261 -10.29 18.11 14.66
N ASN A 262 -10.16 18.36 15.96
CA ASN A 262 -11.02 19.25 16.74
C ASN A 262 -12.53 18.96 16.59
N GLY A 263 -12.88 17.68 16.46
CA GLY A 263 -14.26 17.23 16.27
C GLY A 263 -14.79 17.33 14.85
N VAL A 264 -14.00 17.83 13.90
CA VAL A 264 -14.37 17.92 12.49
C VAL A 264 -13.78 16.73 11.72
N PRO A 265 -14.57 15.99 10.91
CA PRO A 265 -14.09 14.83 10.17
C PRO A 265 -13.05 15.22 9.12
N VAL A 266 -12.16 14.27 8.82
CA VAL A 266 -11.17 14.38 7.74
C VAL A 266 -11.25 13.17 6.83
N HIS A 267 -11.38 13.37 5.53
CA HIS A 267 -11.51 12.30 4.53
C HIS A 267 -10.25 12.13 3.65
N SER A 268 -9.33 13.09 3.71
CA SER A 268 -8.12 13.10 2.88
C SER A 268 -6.94 13.76 3.59
N ALA A 269 -5.74 13.52 3.07
CA ALA A 269 -4.50 14.15 3.50
C ALA A 269 -4.54 15.68 3.34
N ASP A 270 -5.19 16.18 2.29
CA ASP A 270 -5.39 17.62 2.06
C ASP A 270 -6.32 18.24 3.10
N GLU A 271 -7.43 17.57 3.41
CA GLU A 271 -8.32 18.00 4.48
C GLU A 271 -7.61 17.98 5.83
N PHE A 272 -6.83 16.92 6.08
CA PHE A 272 -6.03 16.81 7.30
C PHE A 272 -5.04 17.98 7.43
N GLU A 273 -4.30 18.32 6.37
CA GLU A 273 -3.43 19.50 6.33
C GLU A 273 -4.20 20.79 6.61
N ALA A 274 -5.34 20.99 5.92
CA ALA A 274 -6.16 22.18 6.06
C ALA A 274 -6.65 22.33 7.50
N ARG A 275 -7.12 21.25 8.15
CA ARG A 275 -7.58 21.28 9.54
C ARG A 275 -6.48 21.59 10.53
N LEU A 276 -5.27 21.05 10.32
CA LEU A 276 -4.13 21.37 11.17
C LEU A 276 -3.72 22.83 11.02
N THR A 277 -3.68 23.34 9.80
CA THR A 277 -3.37 24.75 9.52
C THR A 277 -4.41 25.68 10.16
N GLU A 278 -5.69 25.35 10.04
CA GLU A 278 -6.79 26.10 10.67
C GLU A 278 -6.66 26.11 12.20
N ALA A 279 -6.37 24.96 12.82
CA ALA A 279 -6.15 24.85 14.26
C ALA A 279 -4.96 25.67 14.77
N THR A 280 -3.96 25.93 13.91
CA THR A 280 -2.85 26.86 14.25
C THR A 280 -3.20 28.33 14.10
N LYS A 281 -4.31 28.68 13.43
CA LYS A 281 -4.74 30.07 13.22
C LYS A 281 -5.83 30.49 14.23
N THR A 282 -6.79 29.62 14.50
CA THR A 282 -7.99 29.92 15.31
C THR A 282 -7.77 29.68 16.81
N PRO A 283 -8.07 30.64 17.70
CA PRO A 283 -8.17 30.38 19.15
C PRO A 283 -9.38 29.49 19.46
N GLU A 284 -9.25 28.50 20.36
CA GLU A 284 -10.40 27.70 20.82
C GLU A 284 -11.46 28.62 21.43
N THR A 285 -12.58 28.83 20.73
CA THR A 285 -13.82 29.33 21.34
C THR A 285 -14.60 28.13 21.88
N SER A 286 -14.44 27.85 23.16
CA SER A 286 -15.27 26.87 23.89
C SER A 286 -16.75 27.24 23.81
N PRO A 287 -17.67 26.31 23.50
CA PRO A 287 -19.09 26.53 23.77
C PRO A 287 -19.31 26.52 25.29
N THR A 288 -19.81 27.65 25.79
CA THR A 288 -20.14 27.90 27.20
C THR A 288 -21.39 27.15 27.62
N THR A 289 -21.33 26.38 28.72
CA THR A 289 -22.43 26.33 29.72
C THR A 289 -21.91 25.79 31.06
N GLY A 290 -21.96 26.62 32.11
CA GLY A 290 -21.75 26.26 33.51
C GLY A 290 -20.58 27.00 34.19
N PRO A 291 -20.82 27.78 35.28
CA PRO A 291 -19.77 28.59 35.91
C PRO A 291 -19.01 27.82 37.00
N THR A 292 -17.79 28.30 37.27
CA THR A 292 -16.96 28.09 38.48
C THR A 292 -15.85 27.05 38.36
N SER A 293 -14.64 27.51 37.98
CA SER A 293 -13.44 27.45 38.83
C SER A 293 -12.17 27.92 38.08
N ALA A 294 -11.47 28.89 38.69
CA ALA A 294 -10.07 29.30 38.54
C ALA A 294 -9.51 29.74 37.16
N PRO A 295 -8.65 30.78 37.10
CA PRO A 295 -7.93 31.12 35.88
C PRO A 295 -6.83 30.08 35.63
N SER A 296 -7.06 29.18 34.67
CA SER A 296 -6.03 28.30 34.16
C SER A 296 -5.10 29.10 33.25
N THR A 297 -3.89 29.37 33.74
CA THR A 297 -2.78 29.93 32.96
C THR A 297 -2.13 28.84 32.11
N ASP A 298 -2.89 28.22 31.20
CA ASP A 298 -2.36 27.29 30.18
C ASP A 298 -2.59 27.94 28.81
N ASN A 299 -1.66 28.79 28.39
CA ASN A 299 -1.70 29.51 27.11
C ASN A 299 -1.37 28.60 25.90
N GLY A 300 -1.34 27.28 26.13
CA GLY A 300 -1.05 26.26 25.13
C GLY A 300 -2.30 25.90 24.34
N ARG A 301 -2.31 26.20 23.04
CA ARG A 301 -3.37 25.69 22.15
C ARG A 301 -3.32 24.16 22.16
N THR A 302 -4.47 23.51 22.37
CA THR A 302 -4.58 22.06 22.42
C THR A 302 -5.31 21.56 21.17
N LEU A 303 -4.72 20.59 20.48
CA LEU A 303 -5.35 19.90 19.36
C LEU A 303 -6.03 18.62 19.86
N ARG A 304 -7.28 18.38 19.45
CA ARG A 304 -8.01 17.14 19.76
C ARG A 304 -8.09 16.26 18.53
N LEU A 305 -7.40 15.12 18.55
CA LEU A 305 -7.41 14.14 17.46
C LEU A 305 -8.26 12.93 17.86
N SER A 306 -9.21 12.54 17.01
CA SER A 306 -9.94 11.28 17.21
C SER A 306 -9.25 10.18 16.42
N VAL A 307 -8.62 9.25 17.12
CA VAL A 307 -7.80 8.18 16.56
C VAL A 307 -8.50 6.84 16.80
N LYS A 308 -8.53 5.98 15.79
CA LYS A 308 -9.09 4.62 15.86
C LYS A 308 -8.03 3.58 15.55
N ARG A 309 -8.04 2.50 16.32
CA ARG A 309 -7.32 1.25 16.05
C ARG A 309 -8.35 0.14 15.99
N MET A 310 -8.54 -0.45 14.80
CA MET A 310 -9.61 -1.44 14.56
C MET A 310 -10.98 -0.89 15.03
N THR A 311 -11.60 -1.55 16.00
CA THR A 311 -12.90 -1.17 16.57
C THR A 311 -12.80 -0.19 17.74
N THR A 312 -11.59 0.01 18.29
CA THR A 312 -11.36 0.89 19.45
C THR A 312 -11.01 2.30 19.02
N GLY A 313 -11.63 3.30 19.65
CA GLY A 313 -11.40 4.71 19.36
C GLY A 313 -11.05 5.49 20.62
N ARG A 314 -10.15 6.46 20.50
CA ARG A 314 -9.79 7.38 21.59
C ARG A 314 -9.57 8.80 21.07
N VAL A 315 -9.76 9.75 21.97
CA VAL A 315 -9.42 11.16 21.71
C VAL A 315 -8.06 11.45 22.34
N VAL A 316 -7.11 11.84 21.50
CA VAL A 316 -5.76 12.24 21.88
C VAL A 316 -5.70 13.77 21.92
N ARG A 317 -5.19 14.33 23.01
CA ARG A 317 -5.00 15.78 23.17
C ARG A 317 -3.52 16.11 23.06
N ILE A 318 -3.16 17.00 22.15
CA ILE A 318 -1.76 17.36 21.86
C ILE A 318 -1.57 18.86 22.05
N LYS A 319 -0.63 19.25 22.92
CA LYS A 319 -0.25 20.66 23.10
C LYS A 319 0.60 21.12 21.92
N ILE A 320 0.11 22.08 21.15
CA ILE A 320 0.81 22.59 19.96
C ILE A 320 1.67 23.83 20.26
N ARG A 321 1.58 24.41 21.46
CA ARG A 321 2.51 25.43 22.00
C ARG A 321 3.12 24.98 23.32
#